data_AF-A0A1V4A0M5-F1
#
_entry.id   AF-A0A1V4A0M5-F1
#
_cell.length_a   1.000
_cell.length_b   1.000
_cell.length_c   1.000
_cell.angle_alpha   90.00
_cell.angle_beta   90.00
_cell.angle_gamma   90.00
#
_symmetry.space_group_name_H-M   'P 1'
#
loop_
_entity.id
_entity.type
_entity.pdbx_description
1 polymer ?
#
loop_
_entity_poly.entity_id
_entity_poly.type
_entity_poly.pdbx_seq_one_letter_code
_entity_poly.pdbx_strand_id
1 'polypeptide(L)'
;MVRTWTVRGGQHGEREEQALDEGVVIAGWEEVGDLSGCASIAAVGGDVLARAYPGELPGRVDSWKHQLWRFITMETGDLVVMPRKFLGVVAIGQLSGGYEYRREAAPGFRHTRKVEWVRSQVERTAIGGDLRDSIGAFLTVSELSRRDAAHRC
;
A
#
# COMPACT_ATOMS: atom_id res chain seq x y z
N MET A 1 -11.26 7.39 -12.21
CA MET A 1 -12.09 7.22 -10.99
C MET A 1 -11.10 7.09 -9.84
N VAL A 2 -11.16 7.96 -8.83
CA VAL A 2 -10.18 7.94 -7.73
C VAL A 2 -10.33 6.66 -6.92
N ARG A 3 -9.25 5.90 -6.75
CA ARG A 3 -9.24 4.66 -5.96
C ARG A 3 -8.63 4.94 -4.58
N THR A 4 -9.10 4.19 -3.59
CA THR A 4 -8.58 4.26 -2.21
C THR A 4 -7.83 2.98 -1.90
N TRP A 5 -6.63 3.11 -1.34
CA TRP A 5 -5.72 2.03 -1.03
C TRP A 5 -5.32 2.10 0.44
N THR A 6 -5.24 0.96 1.13
CA THR A 6 -4.57 0.89 2.44
C THR A 6 -3.17 0.26 2.36
N VAL A 7 -2.14 1.04 2.68
CA VAL A 7 -0.75 0.57 2.74
C VAL A 7 -0.32 0.49 4.20
N ARG A 8 0.25 -0.64 4.63
CA ARG A 8 0.70 -0.83 6.02
C ARG A 8 2.18 -0.54 6.13
N GLY A 9 2.58 0.26 7.13
CA GLY A 9 3.98 0.59 7.43
C GLY A 9 4.78 -0.54 8.09
N GLY A 10 4.39 -1.81 7.92
CA GLY A 10 5.04 -2.97 8.55
C GLY A 10 4.26 -3.63 9.66
N GLN A 11 4.77 -4.78 10.13
CA GLN A 11 4.14 -5.55 11.19
C GLN A 11 4.22 -4.82 12.55
N HIS A 12 5.28 -4.06 12.78
CA HIS A 12 5.48 -3.25 13.99
C HIS A 12 5.42 -1.75 13.72
N GLY A 13 4.85 -1.31 12.60
CA GLY A 13 4.78 0.12 12.28
C GLY A 13 6.15 0.78 12.06
N GLU A 14 7.20 -0.03 11.85
CA GLU A 14 8.59 0.43 11.71
C GLU A 14 8.82 1.45 10.58
N ARG A 15 7.88 1.57 9.63
CA ARG A 15 7.94 2.52 8.51
C ARG A 15 6.99 3.70 8.64
N GLU A 16 6.12 3.73 9.65
CA GLU A 16 5.03 4.72 9.74
C GLU A 16 5.55 6.14 9.92
N GLU A 17 6.56 6.34 10.78
CA GLU A 17 7.14 7.65 11.06
C GLU A 17 7.91 8.18 9.85
N GLN A 18 8.83 7.39 9.30
CA GLN A 18 9.59 7.76 8.10
C GLN A 18 8.69 8.02 6.88
N ALA A 19 7.62 7.24 6.71
CA ALA A 19 6.64 7.47 5.66
C ALA A 19 5.96 8.86 5.77
N LEU A 20 5.63 9.28 7.00
CA LEU A 20 5.03 10.59 7.23
C LEU A 20 6.03 11.72 7.04
N ASP A 21 7.23 11.58 7.60
CA ASP A 21 8.27 12.61 7.56
C ASP A 21 8.78 12.88 6.14
N GLU A 22 8.95 11.82 5.35
CA GLU A 22 9.46 11.93 3.98
C GLU A 22 8.37 12.12 2.92
N GLY A 23 7.09 12.13 3.32
CA GLY A 23 5.98 12.25 2.37
C GLY A 23 5.93 11.08 1.38
N VAL A 24 6.13 9.86 1.88
CA VAL A 24 6.09 8.64 1.06
C VAL A 24 5.27 7.53 1.70
N VAL A 25 4.80 6.60 0.89
CA VAL A 25 4.35 5.29 1.35
C VAL A 25 5.42 4.26 1.05
N ILE A 26 5.69 3.37 2.00
CA ILE A 26 6.81 2.43 1.93
C ILE A 26 6.27 1.00 1.95
N ALA A 27 6.70 0.20 0.97
CA ALA A 27 6.38 -1.21 0.89
C ALA A 27 7.54 -2.07 1.41
N GLY A 28 7.24 -2.98 2.34
CA GLY A 28 8.22 -3.66 3.19
C GLY A 28 8.89 -4.91 2.62
N TRP A 29 8.98 -5.08 1.31
CA TRP A 29 9.63 -6.26 0.73
C TRP A 29 11.14 -6.04 0.59
N GLU A 30 11.92 -6.66 1.47
CA GLU A 30 13.37 -6.42 1.62
C GLU A 30 14.20 -7.11 0.54
N GLU A 31 13.84 -8.36 0.24
CA GLU A 31 14.52 -9.24 -0.72
C GLU A 31 14.11 -8.94 -2.17
N VAL A 32 13.12 -8.06 -2.37
CA VAL A 32 12.62 -7.69 -3.68
C VAL A 32 13.48 -6.58 -4.27
N GLY A 33 14.01 -6.85 -5.46
CA GLY A 33 14.78 -5.89 -6.24
C GLY A 33 13.89 -4.83 -6.91
N ASP A 34 14.53 -3.96 -7.68
CA ASP A 34 13.86 -2.90 -8.44
C ASP A 34 12.74 -3.44 -9.35
N LEU A 35 11.50 -2.98 -9.14
CA LEU A 35 10.33 -3.40 -9.91
C LEU A 35 9.99 -2.44 -11.06
N SER A 36 10.75 -1.35 -11.25
CA SER A 36 10.48 -0.36 -12.29
C SER A 36 10.50 -0.94 -13.70
N GLY A 37 11.27 -2.02 -13.92
CA GLY A 37 11.34 -2.74 -15.18
C GLY A 37 10.24 -3.80 -15.40
N CYS A 38 9.38 -4.04 -14.41
CA CYS A 38 8.32 -5.05 -14.52
C CYS A 38 7.12 -4.51 -15.29
N ALA A 39 6.96 -4.95 -16.55
CA ALA A 39 5.83 -4.56 -17.41
C ALA A 39 4.56 -5.42 -17.22
N SER A 40 4.62 -6.49 -16.40
CA SER A 40 3.47 -7.35 -16.15
C SER A 40 3.49 -7.96 -14.76
N ILE A 41 2.30 -8.32 -14.27
CA ILE A 41 2.14 -9.06 -13.01
C ILE A 41 2.89 -10.40 -13.03
N ALA A 42 2.98 -11.04 -14.19
CA ALA A 42 3.72 -12.28 -14.36
C ALA A 42 5.23 -12.09 -14.11
N ALA A 43 5.81 -10.97 -14.57
CA ALA A 43 7.21 -10.64 -14.33
C ALA A 43 7.52 -10.45 -12.83
N VAL A 44 6.61 -9.78 -12.10
CA VAL A 44 6.76 -9.61 -10.64
C VAL A 44 6.73 -10.95 -9.89
N GLY A 45 5.82 -11.85 -10.29
CA GLY A 45 5.62 -13.13 -9.62
C GLY A 45 6.69 -14.18 -9.91
N GLY A 46 6.93 -14.43 -11.20
CA GLY A 46 7.75 -15.55 -11.66
C GLY A 46 9.25 -15.29 -11.51
N ASP A 47 9.72 -14.09 -11.86
CA ASP A 47 11.15 -13.80 -11.88
C ASP A 47 11.65 -13.11 -10.63
N VAL A 48 10.87 -12.19 -10.06
CA VAL A 48 11.34 -11.41 -8.92
C VAL A 48 11.05 -12.13 -7.61
N LEU A 49 9.78 -12.44 -7.33
CA LEU A 49 9.40 -13.03 -6.04
C LEU A 49 9.91 -14.46 -5.87
N ALA A 50 9.88 -15.30 -6.91
CA ALA A 50 10.39 -16.67 -6.81
C ALA A 50 11.91 -16.71 -6.57
N ARG A 51 12.67 -15.73 -7.09
CA ARG A 51 14.11 -15.61 -6.83
C ARG A 51 14.41 -14.98 -5.46
N ALA A 52 13.61 -14.00 -5.04
CA ALA A 52 13.74 -13.34 -3.76
C ALA A 52 13.37 -14.25 -2.57
N TYR A 53 12.38 -15.15 -2.76
CA TYR A 53 11.86 -16.01 -1.70
C TYR A 53 11.73 -17.49 -2.16
N PRO A 54 12.85 -18.20 -2.40
CA PRO A 54 12.84 -19.55 -2.97
C PRO A 54 12.24 -20.64 -2.06
N GLY A 55 11.94 -20.32 -0.79
CA GLY A 55 11.35 -21.24 0.19
C GLY A 55 9.92 -20.91 0.63
N GLU A 56 9.31 -19.87 0.05
CA GLU A 56 7.97 -19.44 0.45
C GLU A 56 6.86 -20.23 -0.25
N LEU A 57 5.70 -20.32 0.43
CA LEU A 57 4.56 -21.08 -0.09
C LEU A 57 4.02 -20.42 -1.37
N PRO A 58 3.69 -21.18 -2.43
CA PRO A 58 3.20 -20.62 -3.70
C PRO A 58 2.00 -19.67 -3.55
N GLY A 59 1.07 -19.98 -2.64
CA GLY A 59 -0.08 -19.11 -2.38
C GLY A 59 0.28 -17.78 -1.72
N ARG A 60 1.35 -17.74 -0.92
CA ARG A 60 1.85 -16.50 -0.31
C ARG A 60 2.55 -15.63 -1.35
N VAL A 61 3.39 -16.25 -2.18
CA VAL A 61 4.05 -15.60 -3.31
C VAL A 61 3.02 -15.00 -4.28
N ASP A 62 1.95 -15.73 -4.58
CA ASP A 62 0.87 -15.23 -5.44
C ASP A 62 0.15 -14.00 -4.83
N SER A 63 -0.15 -14.03 -3.52
CA SER A 63 -0.72 -12.88 -2.83
C SER A 63 0.20 -11.66 -2.87
N TRP A 64 1.50 -11.85 -2.59
CA TRP A 64 2.50 -10.78 -2.64
C TRP A 64 2.67 -10.20 -4.03
N LYS A 65 2.66 -11.05 -5.07
CA LYS A 65 2.70 -10.62 -6.48
C LYS A 65 1.58 -9.62 -6.77
N HIS A 66 0.35 -9.93 -6.38
CA HIS A 66 -0.78 -9.04 -6.62
C HIS A 66 -0.69 -7.75 -5.79
N GLN A 67 -0.16 -7.79 -4.56
CA GLN A 67 0.03 -6.60 -3.72
C GLN A 67 1.10 -5.66 -4.30
N LEU A 68 2.26 -6.21 -4.67
CA LEU A 68 3.36 -5.45 -5.28
C LEU A 68 2.96 -4.89 -6.64
N TRP A 69 2.29 -5.68 -7.47
CA TRP A 69 1.78 -5.21 -8.76
C TRP A 69 0.83 -4.03 -8.60
N ARG A 70 -0.12 -4.11 -7.65
CA ARG A 70 -0.99 -2.97 -7.33
C ARG A 70 -0.17 -1.78 -6.87
N PHE A 71 0.76 -1.97 -5.93
CA PHE A 71 1.61 -0.89 -5.43
C PHE A 71 2.34 -0.15 -6.56
N ILE A 72 2.92 -0.85 -7.53
CA ILE A 72 3.64 -0.19 -8.64
C ILE A 72 2.71 0.42 -9.69
N THR A 73 1.48 -0.08 -9.83
CA THR A 73 0.49 0.37 -10.83
C THR A 73 -0.54 1.37 -10.32
N MET A 74 -0.57 1.70 -9.02
CA MET A 74 -1.42 2.77 -8.50
C MET A 74 -1.17 4.08 -9.28
N GLU A 75 -2.19 4.91 -9.40
CA GLU A 75 -2.11 6.15 -10.18
C GLU A 75 -1.94 7.37 -9.26
N THR A 76 -1.27 8.41 -9.78
CA THR A 76 -1.26 9.71 -9.12
C THR A 76 -2.70 10.23 -8.99
N GLY A 77 -3.06 10.73 -7.81
CA GLY A 77 -4.41 11.16 -7.46
C GLY A 77 -5.20 10.13 -6.65
N ASP A 78 -4.77 8.86 -6.61
CA ASP A 78 -5.37 7.86 -5.73
C ASP A 78 -5.10 8.18 -4.25
N LEU A 79 -6.03 7.78 -3.39
CA LEU A 79 -5.91 7.97 -1.95
C LEU A 79 -5.19 6.78 -1.30
N VAL A 80 -4.32 7.07 -0.34
CA VAL A 80 -3.68 6.08 0.51
C VAL A 80 -4.03 6.32 1.97
N VAL A 81 -4.46 5.26 2.64
CA VAL A 81 -4.70 5.20 4.07
C VAL A 81 -3.62 4.33 4.70
N MET A 82 -2.88 4.87 5.66
CA MET A 82 -1.88 4.14 6.43
C MET A 82 -2.32 4.05 7.89
N PRO A 83 -2.72 2.86 8.38
CA PRO A 83 -3.04 2.67 9.79
C PRO A 83 -1.78 2.82 10.63
N ARG A 84 -1.87 3.56 11.75
CA ARG A 84 -0.78 3.71 12.72
C ARG A 84 -1.02 2.79 13.91
N LYS A 85 -0.30 1.68 13.95
CA LYS A 85 -0.65 0.53 14.79
C LYS A 85 -0.70 0.86 16.29
N PHE A 86 0.27 1.64 16.77
CA PHE A 86 0.41 1.94 18.21
C PHE A 86 -0.45 3.10 18.71
N LEU A 87 -0.96 3.93 17.80
CA LEU A 87 -1.67 5.15 18.17
C LEU A 87 -3.17 5.05 17.98
N GLY A 88 -3.67 3.98 17.36
CA GLY A 88 -5.11 3.84 17.11
C GLY A 88 -5.67 4.84 16.09
N VAL A 89 -4.79 5.60 15.40
CA VAL A 89 -5.14 6.56 14.35
C VAL A 89 -4.75 6.03 12.97
N VAL A 90 -5.18 6.72 11.92
CA VAL A 90 -4.74 6.50 10.54
C VAL A 90 -4.20 7.80 9.97
N ALA A 91 -3.24 7.67 9.06
CA ALA A 91 -2.85 8.73 8.15
C ALA A 91 -3.56 8.53 6.80
N ILE A 92 -3.98 9.61 6.19
CA ILE A 92 -4.63 9.67 4.88
C ILE A 92 -3.83 10.66 4.03
N GLY A 93 -3.40 10.19 2.87
CA GLY A 93 -2.70 11.00 1.88
C GLY A 93 -3.18 10.71 0.47
N GLN A 94 -2.78 11.55 -0.47
CA GLN A 94 -3.03 11.37 -1.89
C GLN A 94 -1.71 11.07 -2.60
N LEU A 95 -1.66 10.05 -3.45
CA LEU A 95 -0.49 9.76 -4.25
C LEU A 95 -0.18 10.94 -5.17
N SER A 96 1.01 11.50 -5.00
CA SER A 96 1.50 12.63 -5.79
C SER A 96 2.54 12.21 -6.84
N GLY A 97 2.98 10.95 -6.80
CA GLY A 97 3.96 10.43 -7.75
C GLY A 97 3.91 8.92 -7.99
N GLY A 98 4.76 8.51 -8.95
CA GLY A 98 4.95 7.12 -9.33
C GLY A 98 5.75 6.30 -8.31
N TYR A 99 5.98 5.04 -8.67
CA TYR A 99 6.89 4.14 -7.97
C TYR A 99 8.34 4.58 -8.09
N GLU A 100 9.05 4.54 -6.96
CA GLU A 100 10.48 4.85 -6.86
C GLU A 100 11.18 3.76 -6.03
N TYR A 101 12.27 3.23 -6.59
CA TYR A 101 13.14 2.27 -5.90
C TYR A 101 14.41 2.97 -5.37
N ARG A 102 14.49 3.10 -4.05
CA ARG A 102 15.59 3.75 -3.35
C ARG A 102 16.64 2.73 -2.92
N ARG A 103 17.61 2.48 -3.79
CA ARG A 103 18.69 1.49 -3.57
C ARG A 103 19.50 1.74 -2.31
N GLU A 104 19.71 3.02 -1.99
CA GLU A 104 20.48 3.48 -0.83
C GLU A 104 19.70 3.38 0.50
N ALA A 105 18.39 3.12 0.46
CA ALA A 105 17.60 2.96 1.67
C ALA A 105 17.84 1.60 2.34
N ALA A 106 17.60 1.56 3.66
CA ALA A 106 17.70 0.34 4.45
C ALA A 106 16.84 -0.81 3.87
N PRO A 107 17.23 -2.08 4.07
CA PRO A 107 16.39 -3.22 3.70
C PRO A 107 14.96 -3.04 4.23
N GLY A 108 13.98 -3.25 3.35
CA GLY A 108 12.56 -3.03 3.65
C GLY A 108 12.06 -1.58 3.52
N PHE A 109 12.92 -0.61 3.18
CA PHE A 109 12.55 0.80 2.93
C PHE A 109 12.76 1.25 1.48
N ARG A 110 13.12 0.33 0.60
CA ARG A 110 13.53 0.65 -0.78
C ARG A 110 12.36 0.94 -1.71
N HIS A 111 11.21 0.33 -1.48
CA HIS A 111 10.03 0.51 -2.34
C HIS A 111 9.18 1.66 -1.83
N THR A 112 9.19 2.77 -2.56
CA THR A 112 8.51 3.99 -2.12
C THR A 112 7.60 4.57 -3.20
N ARG A 113 6.59 5.34 -2.77
CA ARG A 113 5.81 6.22 -3.64
C ARG A 113 5.56 7.54 -2.95
N LYS A 114 5.64 8.63 -3.71
CA LYS A 114 5.35 9.97 -3.18
C LYS A 114 3.87 10.10 -2.86
N VAL A 115 3.60 10.62 -1.68
CA VAL A 115 2.26 10.88 -1.17
C VAL A 115 2.23 12.25 -0.51
N GLU A 116 1.17 12.99 -0.74
CA GLU A 116 0.85 14.19 -0.01
C GLU A 116 -0.07 13.82 1.16
N TRP A 117 0.45 13.84 2.38
CA TRP A 117 -0.34 13.52 3.57
C TRP A 117 -1.31 14.65 3.91
N VAL A 118 -2.60 14.43 3.66
CA VAL A 118 -3.66 15.40 3.93
C VAL A 118 -4.04 15.42 5.41
N ARG A 119 -4.04 14.25 6.06
CA ARG A 119 -4.30 14.10 7.50
C ARG A 119 -3.42 12.99 8.06
N SER A 120 -2.60 13.27 9.06
CA SER A 120 -1.66 12.28 9.63
C SER A 120 -2.17 11.60 10.93
N GLN A 121 -3.23 12.15 11.53
CA GLN A 121 -3.79 11.70 12.81
C GLN A 121 -5.31 11.73 12.79
N VAL A 122 -5.92 10.76 12.11
CA VAL A 122 -7.37 10.56 12.14
C VAL A 122 -7.71 9.39 13.05
N GLU A 123 -8.44 9.67 14.13
CA GLU A 123 -8.96 8.65 15.04
C GLU A 123 -9.73 7.57 14.27
N ARG A 124 -9.44 6.28 14.52
CA ARG A 124 -10.15 5.18 13.84
C ARG A 124 -11.66 5.20 14.09
N THR A 125 -12.08 5.74 15.23
CA THR A 125 -13.50 5.92 15.58
C THR A 125 -14.15 7.08 14.84
N ALA A 126 -13.38 8.12 14.47
CA ALA A 126 -13.83 9.21 13.60
C ALA A 126 -13.95 8.79 12.12
N ILE A 127 -13.41 7.62 11.76
CA ILE A 127 -13.68 6.94 10.49
C ILE A 127 -15.06 6.25 10.53
N GLY A 128 -16.08 6.98 10.97
CA GLY A 128 -17.47 6.55 11.03
C GLY A 128 -18.35 7.60 10.34
N GLY A 129 -19.17 7.17 9.38
CA GLY A 129 -20.14 8.02 8.68
C GLY A 129 -19.51 9.13 7.81
N ASP A 130 -19.14 10.24 8.41
CA ASP A 130 -18.84 11.50 7.75
C ASP A 130 -17.54 11.49 6.94
N LEU A 131 -16.55 10.74 7.44
CA LEU A 131 -15.30 10.55 6.71
C LEU A 131 -15.50 9.65 5.48
N ARG A 132 -16.55 8.82 5.46
CA ARG A 132 -16.92 7.96 4.32
C ARG A 132 -17.48 8.78 3.15
N ASP A 133 -18.06 9.95 3.46
CA ASP A 133 -18.62 10.89 2.48
C ASP A 133 -17.55 11.85 1.93
N SER A 134 -16.55 12.20 2.75
CA SER A 134 -15.38 13.00 2.31
C SER A 134 -14.26 12.17 1.67
N ILE A 135 -14.14 10.90 2.08
CA ILE A 135 -13.18 9.90 1.58
C ILE A 135 -14.03 8.84 0.89
N GLY A 136 -14.42 9.13 -0.36
CA GLY A 136 -15.21 8.22 -1.18
C GLY A 136 -14.73 6.77 -1.04
N ALA A 137 -15.62 5.94 -0.49
CA ALA A 137 -15.54 4.49 -0.42
C ALA A 137 -14.19 3.92 0.11
N PHE A 138 -14.13 3.70 1.42
CA PHE A 138 -13.18 2.75 2.02
C PHE A 138 -13.30 1.37 1.37
N LEU A 139 -12.20 0.82 0.87
CA LEU A 139 -11.69 -0.48 1.32
C LEU A 139 -10.16 -0.56 1.21
N THR A 140 -9.59 -1.22 2.22
CA THR A 140 -8.23 -1.79 2.35
C THR A 140 -7.66 -2.27 1.02
N VAL A 141 -6.38 -2.04 0.65
CA VAL A 141 -5.81 -2.42 -0.68
C VAL A 141 -6.43 -3.75 -1.17
N SER A 142 -7.42 -3.60 -2.03
CA SER A 142 -8.30 -4.60 -2.64
C SER A 142 -9.09 -3.74 -3.62
N GLU A 143 -9.04 -4.07 -4.91
CA GLU A 143 -9.88 -3.37 -5.87
C GLU A 143 -11.34 -3.57 -5.47
N LEU A 144 -12.05 -2.47 -5.20
CA LEU A 144 -13.45 -2.45 -4.82
C LEU A 144 -14.32 -2.74 -6.05
N SER A 145 -14.18 -3.95 -6.60
CA SER A 145 -15.18 -4.52 -7.48
C SER A 145 -16.44 -4.75 -6.65
N ARG A 146 -17.50 -4.02 -6.98
CA ARG A 146 -18.88 -4.29 -6.53
C ARG A 146 -19.19 -5.78 -6.72
N ARG A 147 -19.08 -6.60 -5.67
CA ARG A 147 -19.84 -7.84 -5.56
C ARG A 147 -20.39 -8.00 -4.15
N ASP A 148 -21.72 -7.92 -4.11
CA ASP A 148 -22.63 -8.47 -3.11
C ASP A 148 -22.64 -7.87 -1.70
N ALA A 149 -23.33 -6.73 -1.59
CA ALA A 149 -24.04 -6.32 -0.38
C ALA A 149 -25.55 -6.52 -0.53
N ALA A 150 -25.97 -7.61 -1.15
CA ALA A 150 -27.36 -8.08 -1.14
C ALA A 150 -27.41 -9.43 -0.42
N HIS A 151 -27.60 -9.39 0.89
CA HIS A 151 -28.39 -10.34 1.71
C HIS A 151 -27.89 -10.32 3.15
N ARG A 152 -28.68 -9.70 4.02
CA ARG A 152 -28.94 -10.10 5.42
C ARG A 152 -30.11 -9.24 5.92
N CYS A 153 -31.31 -9.68 5.56
CA CYS A 153 -32.47 -9.58 6.44
C CYS A 153 -32.36 -10.69 7.50
#